data_AF-A0A7C6DG13-F1
#
_entry.id   AF-A0A7C6DG13-F1
#
_cell.length_a   1.000
_cell.length_b   1.000
_cell.length_c   1.000
_cell.angle_alpha   90.00
_cell.angle_beta   90.00
_cell.angle_gamma   90.00
#
_symmetry.space_group_name_H-M   'P 1'
#
loop_
_entity.id
_entity.type
_entity.pdbx_description
1 polymer ?
#
loop_
_entity_poly.entity_id
_entity_poly.type
_entity_poly.pdbx_seq_one_letter_code
_entity_poly.pdbx_strand_id
1 'polypeptide(L)'
;MKIDRNHLIKAHTDLEIIQMLDNLRIQYDLSIEEFTEGIVSRRNYSRYLNGEVRMSFTILAALLKKINLSVSAFSYYVLNTMIVTYNHEFEFLNHLTNRQYKEAQKIYEQKIHGQQLHTFLADKTIPAGFVYLEYKLNKISFEKGRNTLINTYPLNEVLDRILITEDDIMSLYFYTKFANKEESLRIAQFVYDLLVSNKRKNFAIHVEEAQYIAYMIALEILYKYYEQIKNGKKHFEMCITRALDFDRRARMGNYNLFILEPIYKYAKSQNCKDLDLVIYYYVTALLAADKDLAFSEPFELHKEDYEQYLTYLQDDKYLEMEMYGGLINNDYL
;
A
#
# COMPACT_ATOMS: atom_id res chain seq x y z
N MET A 1 -6.01 7.10 25.47
CA MET A 1 -6.61 5.79 25.19
C MET A 1 -5.49 4.77 25.26
N LYS A 2 -5.52 3.81 26.19
CA LYS A 2 -4.58 2.69 26.19
C LYS A 2 -4.98 1.80 25.02
N ILE A 3 -4.11 1.69 24.02
CA ILE A 3 -4.26 0.68 22.98
C ILE A 3 -3.98 -0.65 23.69
N ASP A 4 -5.04 -1.41 23.97
CA ASP A 4 -4.92 -2.72 24.60
C ASP A 4 -4.30 -3.69 23.59
N ARG A 5 -3.04 -4.06 23.86
CA ARG A 5 -2.25 -4.94 23.00
C ARG A 5 -2.85 -6.33 22.87
N ASN A 6 -3.73 -6.75 23.77
CA ASN A 6 -4.37 -8.06 23.70
C ASN A 6 -5.53 -8.13 22.70
N HIS A 7 -6.00 -6.99 22.20
CA HIS A 7 -6.98 -6.92 21.10
C HIS A 7 -6.33 -6.72 19.73
N LEU A 8 -5.01 -6.58 19.67
CA LEU A 8 -4.28 -6.38 18.44
C LEU A 8 -3.71 -7.70 17.94
N ILE A 9 -4.33 -8.15 16.84
CA ILE A 9 -3.68 -8.83 15.72
C ILE A 9 -3.57 -10.35 15.87
N LYS A 10 -4.60 -11.03 15.37
CA LYS A 10 -4.41 -12.28 14.62
C LYS A 10 -4.91 -12.03 13.20
N ALA A 11 -4.00 -11.79 12.26
CA ALA A 11 -4.30 -12.05 10.85
C ALA A 11 -4.72 -13.52 10.74
N HIS A 12 -5.93 -13.72 10.22
CA HIS A 12 -6.66 -14.99 10.08
C HIS A 12 -6.56 -15.90 11.29
N THR A 13 -7.68 -16.06 11.98
CA THR A 13 -7.76 -17.28 12.78
C THR A 13 -7.80 -18.45 11.79
N ASP A 14 -6.98 -19.49 12.01
CA ASP A 14 -7.04 -20.75 11.23
C ASP A 14 -8.50 -21.20 11.00
N LEU A 15 -9.37 -20.86 11.96
CA LEU A 15 -10.81 -20.99 11.97
C LEU A 15 -11.53 -20.36 10.76
N GLU A 16 -11.24 -19.11 10.39
CA GLU A 16 -11.91 -18.44 9.26
C GLU A 16 -11.59 -19.13 7.93
N ILE A 17 -10.34 -19.54 7.74
CA ILE A 17 -9.91 -20.32 6.57
C ILE A 17 -10.66 -21.67 6.53
N ILE A 18 -10.82 -22.33 7.68
CA ILE A 18 -11.57 -23.58 7.79
C ILE A 18 -13.07 -23.36 7.53
N GLN A 19 -13.65 -22.24 7.97
CA GLN A 19 -15.05 -21.90 7.67
C GLN A 19 -15.26 -21.62 6.18
N MET A 20 -14.31 -20.97 5.51
CA MET A 20 -14.33 -20.77 4.06
C MET A 20 -14.24 -22.10 3.30
N LEU A 21 -13.40 -23.04 3.77
CA LEU A 21 -13.37 -24.40 3.25
C LEU A 21 -14.73 -25.10 3.40
N ASP A 22 -15.38 -24.94 4.56
CA ASP A 22 -16.68 -25.55 4.81
C ASP A 22 -17.80 -24.95 3.97
N ASN A 23 -17.75 -23.64 3.72
CA ASN A 23 -18.67 -22.98 2.79
C ASN A 23 -18.53 -23.55 1.38
N LEU A 24 -17.30 -23.79 0.92
CA LEU A 24 -17.07 -24.47 -0.37
C LEU A 24 -17.63 -25.90 -0.35
N ARG A 25 -17.41 -26.68 0.73
CA ARG A 25 -18.02 -28.00 0.87
C ARG A 25 -19.54 -27.93 0.68
N ILE A 26 -20.20 -26.98 1.35
CA ILE A 26 -21.65 -26.78 1.24
C ILE A 26 -22.07 -26.41 -0.18
N GLN A 27 -21.31 -25.53 -0.86
CA GLN A 27 -21.59 -25.14 -2.25
C GLN A 27 -21.45 -26.30 -3.25
N TYR A 28 -20.65 -27.31 -2.92
CA TYR A 28 -20.52 -28.55 -3.68
C TYR A 28 -21.53 -29.63 -3.24
N ASP A 29 -22.50 -29.29 -2.39
CA ASP A 29 -23.55 -30.18 -1.86
C ASP A 29 -23.03 -31.46 -1.19
N LEU A 30 -21.84 -31.41 -0.58
CA LEU A 30 -21.23 -32.56 0.10
C LEU A 30 -21.58 -32.57 1.59
N SER A 31 -21.97 -33.73 2.12
CA SER A 31 -22.03 -33.93 3.58
C SER A 31 -20.63 -33.91 4.21
N ILE A 32 -20.55 -33.74 5.54
CA ILE A 32 -19.27 -33.83 6.24
C ILE A 32 -18.67 -35.23 6.10
N GLU A 33 -19.49 -36.28 6.16
CA GLU A 33 -19.02 -37.65 5.95
C GLU A 33 -18.34 -37.81 4.58
N GLU A 34 -19.01 -37.39 3.49
CA GLU A 34 -18.48 -37.53 2.13
C GLU A 34 -17.21 -36.70 1.90
N PHE A 35 -17.19 -35.48 2.44
CA PHE A 35 -16.06 -34.57 2.28
C PHE A 35 -14.80 -35.07 3.00
N THR A 36 -14.97 -35.66 4.18
CA THR A 36 -13.86 -36.08 5.06
C THR A 36 -13.41 -37.52 4.83
N GLU A 37 -14.17 -38.30 4.04
CA GLU A 37 -13.93 -39.71 3.77
C GLU A 37 -12.50 -39.99 3.28
N GLY A 38 -11.79 -40.85 4.01
CA GLY A 38 -10.42 -41.27 3.71
C GLY A 38 -9.34 -40.24 4.05
N ILE A 39 -9.72 -39.11 4.65
CA ILE A 39 -8.79 -38.01 4.97
C ILE A 39 -8.74 -37.77 6.48
N VAL A 40 -9.89 -37.55 7.12
CA VAL A 40 -10.00 -37.27 8.55
C VAL A 40 -11.34 -37.74 9.10
N SER A 41 -11.44 -37.99 10.41
CA SER A 41 -12.72 -38.36 11.02
C SER A 41 -13.67 -37.15 11.08
N ARG A 42 -14.98 -37.40 10.94
CA ARG A 42 -16.04 -36.38 11.12
C ARG A 42 -15.87 -35.61 12.44
N ARG A 43 -15.55 -36.30 13.53
CA ARG A 43 -15.31 -35.68 14.84
C ARG A 43 -14.16 -34.67 14.78
N ASN A 44 -13.02 -35.02 14.18
CA ASN A 44 -11.89 -34.10 14.09
C ASN A 44 -12.20 -32.91 13.17
N TYR A 45 -12.93 -33.13 12.08
CA TYR A 45 -13.36 -32.05 11.21
C TYR A 45 -14.28 -31.05 11.94
N SER A 46 -15.25 -31.51 12.72
CA SER A 46 -16.06 -30.63 13.58
C SER A 46 -15.22 -29.86 14.61
N ARG A 47 -14.18 -30.48 15.17
CA ARG A 47 -13.25 -29.79 16.08
C ARG A 47 -12.43 -28.71 15.38
N TYR A 48 -12.10 -28.90 14.10
CA TYR A 48 -11.47 -27.85 13.28
C TYR A 48 -12.43 -26.67 13.07
N LEU A 49 -13.70 -26.96 12.74
CA LEU A 49 -14.74 -25.93 12.54
C LEU A 49 -15.05 -25.11 13.81
N ASN A 50 -14.79 -25.67 14.98
CA ASN A 50 -14.97 -25.00 16.27
C ASN A 50 -13.69 -24.32 16.79
N GLY A 51 -12.57 -24.44 16.07
CA GLY A 51 -11.28 -23.91 16.50
C GLY A 51 -10.65 -24.64 17.70
N GLU A 52 -11.15 -25.83 18.05
CA GLU A 52 -10.63 -26.63 19.17
C GLU A 52 -9.27 -27.27 18.85
N VAL A 53 -8.99 -27.51 17.56
CA VAL A 53 -7.74 -28.10 17.07
C VAL A 53 -7.34 -27.40 15.77
N ARG A 54 -6.03 -27.27 15.53
CA ARG A 54 -5.51 -26.78 14.25
C ARG A 54 -5.54 -27.87 13.18
N MET A 55 -5.98 -27.50 11.97
CA MET A 55 -5.87 -28.35 10.78
C MET A 55 -4.45 -28.29 10.22
N SER A 56 -3.86 -29.43 9.87
CA SER A 56 -2.56 -29.44 9.19
C SER A 56 -2.71 -29.10 7.71
N PHE A 57 -1.66 -28.53 7.12
CA PHE A 57 -1.64 -28.21 5.69
C PHE A 57 -1.91 -29.44 4.81
N THR A 58 -1.38 -30.61 5.18
CA THR A 58 -1.61 -31.87 4.44
C THR A 58 -3.09 -32.26 4.42
N ILE A 59 -3.81 -32.09 5.53
CA ILE A 59 -5.25 -32.35 5.61
C ILE A 59 -6.01 -31.35 4.74
N LEU A 60 -5.69 -30.05 4.85
CA LEU A 60 -6.29 -29.01 4.02
C LEU A 60 -6.13 -29.32 2.53
N ALA A 61 -4.90 -29.63 2.10
CA ALA A 61 -4.61 -29.96 0.70
C ALA A 61 -5.37 -31.20 0.21
N ALA A 62 -5.52 -32.22 1.07
CA ALA A 62 -6.29 -33.42 0.74
C ALA A 62 -7.80 -33.14 0.62
N LEU A 63 -8.35 -32.33 1.52
CA LEU A 63 -9.76 -31.91 1.48
C LEU A 63 -10.06 -31.07 0.23
N LEU A 64 -9.20 -30.11 -0.11
CA LEU A 64 -9.32 -29.31 -1.32
C LEU A 64 -9.28 -30.17 -2.60
N LYS A 65 -8.42 -31.19 -2.63
CA LYS A 65 -8.37 -32.16 -3.74
C LYS A 65 -9.69 -32.92 -3.91
N LYS A 66 -10.43 -33.19 -2.83
CA LYS A 66 -11.74 -33.89 -2.89
C LYS A 66 -12.79 -33.09 -3.68
N ILE A 67 -12.71 -31.76 -3.64
CA ILE A 67 -13.56 -30.85 -4.43
C ILE A 67 -12.87 -30.33 -5.70
N ASN A 68 -11.80 -31.00 -6.16
CA ASN A 68 -11.02 -30.63 -7.35
C ASN A 68 -10.49 -29.17 -7.33
N LEU A 69 -10.15 -28.66 -6.15
CA LEU A 69 -9.61 -27.32 -5.97
C LEU A 69 -8.12 -27.40 -5.61
N SER A 70 -7.29 -26.57 -6.25
CA SER A 70 -5.88 -26.45 -5.88
C SER A 70 -5.70 -25.53 -4.68
N VAL A 71 -4.62 -25.72 -3.91
CA VAL A 71 -4.28 -24.82 -2.79
C VAL A 71 -4.13 -23.37 -3.27
N SER A 72 -3.56 -23.15 -4.45
CA SER A 72 -3.39 -21.80 -5.01
C SER A 72 -4.75 -21.17 -5.35
N ALA A 73 -5.65 -21.90 -6.00
CA ALA A 73 -7.00 -21.40 -6.28
C ALA A 73 -7.78 -21.10 -4.99
N PHE A 74 -7.63 -21.95 -3.97
CA PHE A 74 -8.22 -21.71 -2.66
C PHE A 74 -7.63 -20.47 -1.98
N SER A 75 -6.32 -20.24 -2.06
CA SER A 75 -5.72 -19.01 -1.52
C SER A 75 -6.29 -17.74 -2.18
N TYR A 76 -6.52 -17.74 -3.50
CA TYR A 76 -7.17 -16.62 -4.16
C TYR A 76 -8.62 -16.44 -3.70
N TYR A 77 -9.38 -17.53 -3.54
CA TYR A 77 -10.75 -17.48 -3.02
C TYR A 77 -10.81 -16.89 -1.60
N VAL A 78 -9.91 -17.33 -0.71
CA VAL A 78 -9.81 -16.80 0.65
C VAL A 78 -9.48 -15.31 0.62
N LEU A 79 -8.44 -14.91 -0.12
CA LEU A 79 -8.04 -13.51 -0.25
C LEU A 79 -9.17 -12.61 -0.78
N ASN A 80 -9.82 -13.01 -1.88
CA ASN A 80 -10.90 -12.24 -2.48
C ASN A 80 -12.11 -12.13 -1.56
N THR A 81 -12.45 -13.23 -0.86
CA THR A 81 -13.54 -13.22 0.11
C THR A 81 -13.25 -12.21 1.22
N MET A 82 -12.03 -12.17 1.73
CA MET A 82 -11.65 -11.20 2.77
C MET A 82 -11.64 -9.77 2.28
N ILE A 83 -11.13 -9.52 1.06
CA ILE A 83 -11.17 -8.19 0.46
C ILE A 83 -12.62 -7.70 0.33
N VAL A 84 -13.53 -8.54 -0.13
CA VAL A 84 -14.95 -8.17 -0.30
C VAL A 84 -15.65 -7.99 1.06
N THR A 85 -15.48 -8.92 1.99
CA THR A 85 -16.13 -8.89 3.30
C THR A 85 -15.63 -7.72 4.17
N TYR A 86 -14.33 -7.45 4.13
CA TYR A 86 -13.66 -6.45 4.95
C TYR A 86 -13.16 -5.25 4.13
N ASN A 87 -13.87 -4.93 3.02
CA ASN A 87 -13.50 -3.85 2.10
C ASN A 87 -13.31 -2.49 2.80
N HIS A 88 -13.99 -2.28 3.93
CA HIS A 88 -13.89 -1.06 4.71
C HIS A 88 -12.48 -0.77 5.23
N GLU A 89 -11.63 -1.78 5.46
CA GLU A 89 -10.21 -1.57 5.79
C GLU A 89 -9.46 -0.95 4.60
N PHE A 90 -9.72 -1.42 3.38
CA PHE A 90 -9.16 -0.87 2.15
C PHE A 90 -9.72 0.52 1.81
N GLU A 91 -11.04 0.73 1.95
CA GLU A 91 -11.67 2.04 1.78
C GLU A 91 -11.06 3.08 2.74
N PHE A 92 -10.87 2.69 4.00
CA PHE A 92 -10.20 3.53 5.01
C PHE A 92 -8.78 3.90 4.56
N LEU A 93 -7.98 2.91 4.16
CA LEU A 93 -6.61 3.12 3.72
C LEU A 93 -6.54 4.02 2.48
N ASN A 94 -7.39 3.77 1.49
CA ASN A 94 -7.45 4.54 0.26
C ASN A 94 -7.79 6.02 0.52
N HIS A 95 -8.81 6.29 1.36
CA HIS A 95 -9.10 7.67 1.75
C HIS A 95 -7.95 8.32 2.52
N LEU A 96 -7.31 7.57 3.42
CA LEU A 96 -6.21 8.08 4.23
C LEU A 96 -4.97 8.43 3.39
N THR A 97 -4.60 7.56 2.44
CA THR A 97 -3.48 7.78 1.51
C THR A 97 -3.77 8.92 0.54
N ASN A 98 -5.01 9.04 0.08
CA ASN A 98 -5.48 10.14 -0.76
C ASN A 98 -5.74 11.46 -0.02
N ARG A 99 -5.28 11.61 1.24
CA ARG A 99 -5.47 12.83 2.05
C ARG A 99 -6.96 13.22 2.24
N GLN A 100 -7.88 12.26 2.21
CA GLN A 100 -9.31 12.45 2.47
C GLN A 100 -9.64 12.11 3.93
N TYR A 101 -9.05 12.85 4.86
CA TYR A 101 -9.05 12.49 6.28
C TYR A 101 -10.44 12.46 6.92
N LYS A 102 -11.38 13.28 6.44
CA LYS A 102 -12.77 13.27 6.92
C LYS A 102 -13.51 11.99 6.53
N GLU A 103 -13.34 11.53 5.30
CA GLU A 103 -13.94 10.27 4.83
C GLU A 103 -13.29 9.07 5.52
N ALA A 104 -11.96 9.08 5.66
CA ALA A 104 -11.26 8.07 6.46
C ALA A 104 -11.76 8.02 7.91
N GLN A 105 -12.01 9.18 8.54
CA GLN A 105 -12.59 9.25 9.89
C GLN A 105 -13.98 8.64 9.96
N LYS A 106 -14.85 8.94 8.99
CA LYS A 106 -16.21 8.40 8.92
C LYS A 106 -16.19 6.87 8.86
N ILE A 107 -15.35 6.29 8.00
CA ILE A 107 -15.20 4.83 7.90
C ILE A 107 -14.66 4.24 9.20
N TYR A 108 -13.63 4.87 9.77
CA TYR A 108 -13.07 4.43 11.04
C TYR A 108 -14.14 4.35 12.13
N GLU A 109 -14.91 5.42 12.35
CA GLU A 109 -15.91 5.49 13.42
C GLU A 109 -17.10 4.55 13.19
N GLN A 110 -17.52 4.35 11.95
CA GLN A 110 -18.74 3.59 11.61
C GLN A 110 -18.52 2.09 11.41
N LYS A 111 -17.36 1.70 10.86
CA LYS A 111 -17.14 0.33 10.39
C LYS A 111 -15.97 -0.38 11.08
N ILE A 112 -14.97 0.35 11.58
CA ILE A 112 -13.71 -0.24 12.07
C ILE A 112 -13.56 -0.13 13.59
N HIS A 113 -13.97 0.98 14.19
CA HIS A 113 -13.68 1.27 15.59
C HIS A 113 -14.28 0.20 16.52
N GLY A 114 -13.42 -0.40 17.34
CA GLY A 114 -13.80 -1.48 18.26
C GLY A 114 -14.05 -2.84 17.60
N GLN A 115 -13.83 -2.96 16.29
CA GLN A 115 -13.92 -4.23 15.57
C GLN A 115 -12.55 -4.89 15.47
N GLN A 116 -12.55 -6.21 15.27
CA GLN A 116 -11.35 -6.95 14.89
C GLN A 116 -11.01 -6.65 13.42
N LEU A 117 -9.72 -6.56 13.11
CA LEU A 117 -9.21 -6.41 11.76
C LEU A 117 -8.89 -7.78 11.17
N HIS A 118 -9.14 -7.96 9.87
CA HIS A 118 -9.13 -9.27 9.23
C HIS A 118 -8.32 -9.33 7.93
N THR A 119 -7.96 -8.20 7.32
CA THR A 119 -7.24 -8.20 6.05
C THR A 119 -5.75 -8.50 6.23
N PHE A 120 -5.03 -8.72 5.13
CA PHE A 120 -3.57 -8.87 5.15
C PHE A 120 -2.83 -7.57 5.54
N LEU A 121 -3.54 -6.44 5.70
CA LEU A 121 -3.04 -5.14 6.15
C LEU A 121 -3.36 -4.85 7.63
N ALA A 122 -4.06 -5.78 8.29
CA ALA A 122 -4.51 -5.66 9.67
C ALA A 122 -3.36 -5.61 10.70
N ASP A 123 -2.23 -6.24 10.37
CA ASP A 123 -1.09 -6.38 11.27
C ASP A 123 -0.41 -5.05 11.54
N LYS A 124 -0.09 -4.24 10.52
CA LYS A 124 0.71 -3.01 10.69
C LYS A 124 0.09 -1.79 10.06
N THR A 125 -0.35 -1.91 8.81
CA THR A 125 -0.72 -0.79 7.95
C THR A 125 -1.96 -0.08 8.47
N ILE A 126 -3.04 -0.83 8.73
CA ILE A 126 -4.29 -0.26 9.21
C ILE A 126 -4.10 0.38 10.61
N PRO A 127 -3.46 -0.29 11.59
CA PRO A 127 -3.12 0.34 12.87
C PRO A 127 -2.23 1.58 12.75
N ALA A 128 -1.21 1.57 11.89
CA ALA A 128 -0.37 2.74 11.64
C ALA A 128 -1.17 3.89 11.03
N GLY A 129 -2.13 3.56 10.16
CA GLY A 129 -3.09 4.49 9.59
C GLY A 129 -3.97 5.15 10.65
N PHE A 130 -4.42 4.42 11.69
CA PHE A 130 -5.17 5.02 12.80
C PHE A 130 -4.36 6.09 13.52
N VAL A 131 -3.08 5.81 13.83
CA VAL A 131 -2.19 6.77 14.50
C VAL A 131 -1.99 8.01 13.62
N TYR A 132 -1.78 7.81 12.32
CA TYR A 132 -1.63 8.92 11.38
C TYR A 132 -2.90 9.76 11.25
N LEU A 133 -4.07 9.13 11.18
CA LEU A 133 -5.35 9.84 11.15
C LEU A 133 -5.57 10.64 12.44
N GLU A 134 -5.32 10.07 13.62
CA GLU A 134 -5.44 10.80 14.89
C GLU A 134 -4.54 12.04 14.92
N TYR A 135 -3.32 11.93 14.39
CA TYR A 135 -2.41 13.06 14.27
C TYR A 135 -2.95 14.13 13.32
N LYS A 136 -3.40 13.73 12.12
CA LYS A 136 -3.97 14.66 11.13
C LYS A 136 -5.24 15.37 11.60
N LEU A 137 -6.01 14.72 12.47
CA LEU A 137 -7.18 15.30 13.12
C LEU A 137 -6.84 16.10 14.40
N ASN A 138 -5.56 16.33 14.69
CA ASN A 138 -5.08 17.01 15.90
C ASN A 138 -5.54 16.37 17.22
N LYS A 139 -5.88 15.07 17.22
CA LYS A 139 -6.27 14.31 18.42
C LYS A 139 -5.05 13.87 19.25
N ILE A 140 -3.89 13.76 18.61
CA ILE A 140 -2.61 13.44 19.27
C ILE A 140 -1.50 14.37 18.77
N SER A 141 -0.48 14.58 19.61
CA SER A 141 0.74 15.30 19.21
C SER A 141 1.62 14.43 18.32
N PHE A 142 2.53 15.07 17.57
CA PHE A 142 3.56 14.40 16.78
C PHE A 142 4.36 13.40 17.64
N GLU A 143 4.87 13.83 18.80
CA GLU A 143 5.65 12.98 19.72
C GLU A 143 4.87 11.77 20.21
N LYS A 144 3.57 11.94 20.51
CA LYS A 144 2.72 10.83 20.92
C LYS A 144 2.49 9.85 19.77
N GLY A 145 2.24 10.34 18.56
CA GLY A 145 2.10 9.49 17.37
C GLY A 145 3.38 8.71 17.08
N ARG A 146 4.53 9.39 17.08
CA ARG A 146 5.86 8.79 16.92
C ARG A 146 6.13 7.69 17.94
N ASN A 147 5.94 7.99 19.23
CA ASN A 147 6.12 7.00 20.28
C ASN A 147 5.15 5.82 20.16
N THR A 148 3.94 6.04 19.66
CA THR A 148 2.97 4.95 19.45
C THR A 148 3.44 4.02 18.34
N LEU A 149 3.87 4.57 17.19
CA LEU A 149 4.35 3.77 16.07
C LEU A 149 5.62 2.98 16.42
N ILE A 150 6.65 3.64 16.96
CA ILE A 150 7.93 2.99 17.32
C ILE A 150 7.74 1.81 18.27
N ASN A 151 6.87 1.97 19.27
CA ASN A 151 6.64 0.94 20.28
C ASN A 151 5.73 -0.19 19.81
N THR A 152 5.00 0.00 18.71
CA THR A 152 4.07 -1.00 18.18
C THR A 152 4.73 -1.80 17.05
N TYR A 153 5.52 -1.13 16.20
CA TYR A 153 6.21 -1.76 15.07
C TYR A 153 7.66 -1.26 15.02
N PRO A 154 8.61 -1.99 15.62
CA PRO A 154 10.01 -1.58 15.64
C PRO A 154 10.55 -1.51 14.20
N LEU A 155 10.96 -0.32 13.76
CA LEU A 155 11.44 -0.10 12.39
C LEU A 155 12.52 -1.11 11.95
N ASN A 156 13.43 -1.46 12.85
CA ASN A 156 14.50 -2.42 12.56
C ASN A 156 13.95 -3.79 12.15
N GLU A 157 12.86 -4.26 12.77
CA GLU A 157 12.26 -5.55 12.43
C GLU A 157 11.71 -5.56 11.00
N VAL A 158 11.23 -4.42 10.49
CA VAL A 158 10.78 -4.28 9.11
C VAL A 158 11.99 -4.16 8.16
N LEU A 159 12.96 -3.31 8.50
CA LEU A 159 14.09 -3.01 7.63
C LEU A 159 15.08 -4.18 7.48
N ASP A 160 15.12 -5.12 8.42
CA ASP A 160 16.02 -6.27 8.39
C ASP A 160 15.42 -7.48 7.62
N ARG A 161 14.14 -7.41 7.20
CA ARG A 161 13.48 -8.50 6.47
C ARG A 161 13.99 -8.65 5.03
N ILE A 162 14.17 -9.90 4.60
CA ILE A 162 14.44 -10.24 3.20
C ILE A 162 13.14 -10.39 2.41
N LEU A 163 12.15 -11.06 3.01
CA LEU A 163 10.81 -11.23 2.47
C LEU A 163 9.94 -10.08 2.97
N ILE A 164 9.44 -9.27 2.06
CA ILE A 164 8.69 -8.06 2.36
C ILE A 164 7.24 -8.27 1.92
N THR A 165 6.29 -8.04 2.83
CA THR A 165 4.86 -8.07 2.48
C THR A 165 4.34 -6.68 2.11
N GLU A 166 3.16 -6.64 1.52
CA GLU A 166 2.44 -5.38 1.24
C GLU A 166 2.20 -4.57 2.52
N ASP A 167 1.86 -5.25 3.62
CA ASP A 167 1.69 -4.64 4.94
C ASP A 167 2.98 -4.02 5.50
N ASP A 168 4.14 -4.60 5.19
CA ASP A 168 5.43 -4.02 5.56
C ASP A 168 5.69 -2.72 4.77
N ILE A 169 5.40 -2.69 3.47
CA ILE A 169 5.64 -1.50 2.61
C ILE A 169 4.66 -0.38 2.95
N MET A 170 3.38 -0.69 3.07
CA MET A 170 2.36 0.33 3.34
C MET A 170 2.47 0.91 4.75
N SER A 171 2.85 0.12 5.76
CA SER A 171 3.11 0.65 7.09
C SER A 171 4.32 1.60 7.12
N LEU A 172 5.35 1.36 6.30
CA LEU A 172 6.48 2.28 6.18
C LEU A 172 6.05 3.66 5.66
N TYR A 173 5.05 3.75 4.79
CA TYR A 173 4.51 5.03 4.33
C TYR A 173 3.99 5.90 5.48
N PHE A 174 3.27 5.31 6.44
CA PHE A 174 2.84 6.05 7.62
C PHE A 174 3.98 6.33 8.57
N TYR A 175 4.93 5.40 8.68
CA TYR A 175 6.12 5.58 9.50
C TYR A 175 6.94 6.81 9.07
N THR A 176 7.08 7.06 7.76
CA THR A 176 7.83 8.24 7.26
C THR A 176 7.24 9.57 7.76
N LYS A 177 5.94 9.61 8.05
CA LYS A 177 5.26 10.83 8.54
C LYS A 177 5.66 11.21 9.96
N PHE A 178 6.26 10.28 10.71
CA PHE A 178 6.76 10.49 12.08
C PHE A 178 8.28 10.24 12.22
N ALA A 179 8.93 9.79 11.15
CA ALA A 179 10.34 9.45 11.13
C ALA A 179 11.21 10.70 11.31
N ASN A 180 12.26 10.57 12.13
CA ASN A 180 13.35 11.53 12.10
C ASN A 180 14.18 11.35 10.81
N LYS A 181 15.14 12.27 10.58
CA LYS A 181 15.99 12.23 9.39
C LYS A 181 16.74 10.90 9.22
N GLU A 182 17.35 10.38 10.28
CA GLU A 182 18.12 9.14 10.21
C GLU A 182 17.23 7.95 9.82
N GLU A 183 16.06 7.85 10.46
CA GLU A 183 15.04 6.83 10.15
C GLU A 183 14.56 6.96 8.71
N SER A 184 14.26 8.18 8.24
CA SER A 184 13.89 8.42 6.84
C SER A 184 14.96 7.91 5.87
N LEU A 185 16.25 8.22 6.11
CA LEU A 185 17.33 7.78 5.23
C LEU A 185 17.47 6.25 5.20
N ARG A 186 17.27 5.58 6.33
CA ARG A 186 17.27 4.11 6.41
C ARG A 186 16.09 3.50 5.63
N ILE A 187 14.91 4.10 5.72
CA ILE A 187 13.72 3.70 4.95
C ILE A 187 13.97 3.89 3.45
N ALA A 188 14.52 5.03 3.02
CA ALA A 188 14.85 5.26 1.62
C ALA A 188 15.86 4.23 1.08
N GLN A 189 16.89 3.89 1.85
CA GLN A 189 17.84 2.84 1.46
C GLN A 189 17.16 1.47 1.32
N PHE A 190 16.25 1.13 2.25
CA PHE A 190 15.48 -0.10 2.18
C PHE A 190 14.61 -0.18 0.92
N VAL A 191 13.87 0.90 0.64
CA VAL A 191 12.99 0.98 -0.53
C VAL A 191 13.80 0.98 -1.83
N TYR A 192 14.94 1.65 -1.85
CA TYR A 192 15.88 1.57 -2.97
C TYR A 192 16.38 0.13 -3.18
N ASP A 193 16.72 -0.58 -2.10
CA ASP A 193 17.17 -1.96 -2.20
C ASP A 193 16.06 -2.88 -2.76
N LEU A 194 14.79 -2.59 -2.44
CA LEU A 194 13.60 -3.27 -2.96
C LEU A 194 13.33 -2.97 -4.44
N LEU A 195 13.31 -1.70 -4.83
CA LEU A 195 12.89 -1.25 -6.18
C LEU A 195 14.02 -1.32 -7.21
N VAL A 196 15.27 -1.17 -6.77
CA VAL A 196 16.41 -1.01 -7.67
C VAL A 196 17.37 -2.17 -7.62
N SER A 197 17.80 -2.57 -6.42
CA SER A 197 18.90 -3.53 -6.27
C SER A 197 18.49 -5.00 -6.26
N ASN A 198 17.18 -5.31 -6.19
CA ASN A 198 16.64 -6.66 -6.07
C ASN A 198 17.17 -7.50 -4.90
N LYS A 199 17.79 -6.86 -3.88
CA LYS A 199 18.28 -7.53 -2.66
C LYS A 199 17.17 -8.06 -1.77
N ARG A 200 15.94 -7.55 -1.96
CA ARG A 200 14.75 -7.91 -1.18
C ARG A 200 13.71 -8.55 -2.11
N LYS A 201 12.91 -9.46 -1.58
CA LYS A 201 11.86 -10.15 -2.34
C LYS A 201 10.50 -9.63 -1.90
N ASN A 202 9.77 -9.05 -2.85
CA ASN A 202 8.40 -8.60 -2.64
C ASN A 202 7.44 -9.79 -2.69
N PHE A 203 6.67 -9.99 -1.63
CA PHE A 203 5.61 -10.98 -1.50
C PHE A 203 4.29 -10.24 -1.21
N ALA A 204 3.84 -9.45 -2.18
CA ALA A 204 2.61 -8.68 -2.14
C ALA A 204 1.51 -9.34 -2.98
N ILE A 205 0.26 -9.15 -2.57
CA ILE A 205 -0.92 -9.61 -3.33
C ILE A 205 -1.21 -8.58 -4.42
N HIS A 206 -1.21 -7.30 -4.07
CA HIS A 206 -1.29 -6.19 -5.02
C HIS A 206 0.12 -5.61 -5.22
N VAL A 207 0.89 -6.29 -6.07
CA VAL A 207 2.30 -5.93 -6.33
C VAL A 207 2.41 -4.50 -6.83
N GLU A 208 1.51 -4.08 -7.70
CA GLU A 208 1.55 -2.77 -8.31
C GLU A 208 1.31 -1.66 -7.28
N GLU A 209 0.31 -1.81 -6.41
CA GLU A 209 0.01 -0.85 -5.34
C GLU A 209 1.16 -0.75 -4.34
N ALA A 210 1.72 -1.89 -3.94
CA ALA A 210 2.90 -1.92 -3.08
C ALA A 210 4.09 -1.18 -3.71
N GLN A 211 4.31 -1.35 -5.03
CA GLN A 211 5.37 -0.64 -5.75
C GLN A 211 5.11 0.86 -5.85
N TYR A 212 3.87 1.31 -6.09
CA TYR A 212 3.52 2.72 -6.07
C TYR A 212 3.83 3.37 -4.72
N ILE A 213 3.39 2.75 -3.64
CA ILE A 213 3.66 3.26 -2.29
C ILE A 213 5.17 3.31 -2.00
N ALA A 214 5.92 2.29 -2.44
CA ALA A 214 7.37 2.29 -2.35
C ALA A 214 7.99 3.47 -3.13
N TYR A 215 7.58 3.72 -4.38
CA TYR A 215 8.05 4.89 -5.14
C TYR A 215 7.70 6.21 -4.46
N MET A 216 6.48 6.35 -3.93
CA MET A 216 6.05 7.54 -3.19
C MET A 216 6.96 7.79 -1.97
N ILE A 217 7.24 6.75 -1.18
CA ILE A 217 8.16 6.82 -0.04
C ILE A 217 9.56 7.29 -0.48
N ALA A 218 10.11 6.66 -1.52
CA ALA A 218 11.45 6.97 -2.01
C ALA A 218 11.53 8.41 -2.51
N LEU A 219 10.58 8.84 -3.33
CA LEU A 219 10.56 10.18 -3.92
C LEU A 219 10.40 11.25 -2.85
N GLU A 220 9.51 11.06 -1.88
CA GLU A 220 9.30 11.99 -0.76
C GLU A 220 10.58 12.21 0.05
N ILE A 221 11.26 11.12 0.42
CA ILE A 221 12.47 11.19 1.25
C ILE A 221 13.65 11.74 0.43
N LEU A 222 13.84 11.25 -0.79
CA LEU A 222 14.95 11.68 -1.64
C LEU A 222 14.80 13.16 -2.01
N TYR A 223 13.61 13.64 -2.37
CA TYR A 223 13.38 15.06 -2.60
C TYR A 223 13.79 15.92 -1.39
N LYS A 224 13.47 15.48 -0.17
CA LYS A 224 13.78 16.22 1.06
C LYS A 224 15.28 16.19 1.43
N TYR A 225 16.01 15.13 1.09
CA TYR A 225 17.36 14.91 1.61
C TYR A 225 18.44 14.59 0.55
N TYR A 226 18.16 14.72 -0.74
CA TYR A 226 19.09 14.30 -1.81
C TYR A 226 20.47 14.98 -1.72
N GLU A 227 20.54 16.24 -1.31
CA GLU A 227 21.81 16.97 -1.15
C GLU A 227 22.72 16.37 -0.07
N GLN A 228 22.12 15.68 0.89
CA GLN A 228 22.77 15.14 2.08
C GLN A 228 23.13 13.65 1.90
N ILE A 229 22.72 13.05 0.78
CA ILE A 229 22.97 11.64 0.43
C ILE A 229 24.09 11.61 -0.60
N LYS A 230 25.07 10.71 -0.42
CA LYS A 230 26.10 10.48 -1.43
C LYS A 230 25.45 10.02 -2.74
N ASN A 231 25.69 10.76 -3.82
CA ASN A 231 25.03 10.58 -5.13
C ASN A 231 23.49 10.75 -5.07
N GLY A 232 22.95 11.47 -4.08
CA GLY A 232 21.51 11.57 -3.86
C GLY A 232 20.74 12.14 -5.04
N LYS A 233 21.28 13.15 -5.74
CA LYS A 233 20.68 13.67 -6.98
C LYS A 233 20.52 12.57 -8.04
N LYS A 234 21.59 11.80 -8.31
CA LYS A 234 21.54 10.67 -9.25
C LYS A 234 20.54 9.60 -8.81
N HIS A 235 20.50 9.26 -7.52
CA HIS A 235 19.53 8.30 -6.99
C HIS A 235 18.10 8.80 -7.16
N PHE A 236 17.87 10.10 -6.97
CA PHE A 236 16.56 10.70 -7.17
C PHE A 236 16.14 10.67 -8.64
N GLU A 237 17.00 11.11 -9.56
CA GLU A 237 16.73 11.04 -11.02
C GLU A 237 16.46 9.60 -11.51
N MET A 238 17.18 8.61 -10.98
CA MET A 238 16.93 7.21 -11.29
C MET A 238 15.60 6.72 -10.70
N CYS A 239 15.26 7.16 -9.48
CA CYS A 239 13.95 6.86 -8.88
C CYS A 239 12.80 7.48 -9.67
N ILE A 240 12.95 8.72 -10.15
CA ILE A 240 11.99 9.40 -11.04
C ILE A 240 11.76 8.57 -12.30
N THR A 241 12.85 8.21 -12.99
CA THR A 241 12.79 7.44 -14.23
C THR A 241 12.00 6.14 -14.03
N ARG A 242 12.34 5.38 -12.98
CA ARG A 242 11.72 4.08 -12.70
C ARG A 242 10.27 4.22 -12.24
N ALA A 243 9.94 5.26 -11.47
CA ALA A 243 8.57 5.54 -11.05
C ALA A 243 7.67 5.91 -12.24
N LEU A 244 8.16 6.76 -13.16
CA LEU A 244 7.41 7.16 -14.36
C LEU A 244 7.28 6.02 -15.37
N ASP A 245 8.33 5.22 -15.58
CA ASP A 245 8.24 4.02 -16.42
C ASP A 245 7.25 3.00 -15.85
N PHE A 246 7.26 2.81 -14.54
CA PHE A 246 6.29 1.96 -13.87
C PHE A 246 4.86 2.50 -14.01
N ASP A 247 4.65 3.80 -13.77
CA ASP A 247 3.33 4.44 -13.89
C ASP A 247 2.75 4.32 -15.30
N ARG A 248 3.57 4.58 -16.33
CA ARG A 248 3.21 4.41 -17.75
C ARG A 248 2.67 3.01 -18.07
N ARG A 249 3.24 1.97 -17.43
CA ARG A 249 2.90 0.56 -17.65
C ARG A 249 1.72 0.09 -16.80
N ALA A 250 1.71 0.44 -15.51
CA ALA A 250 0.73 -0.03 -14.54
C ALA A 250 -0.60 0.74 -14.61
N ARG A 251 -0.56 2.04 -14.91
CA ARG A 251 -1.72 2.94 -15.08
C ARG A 251 -2.69 2.90 -13.90
N MET A 252 -2.18 2.93 -12.67
CA MET A 252 -3.05 2.88 -11.48
C MET A 252 -3.57 4.26 -11.08
N GLY A 253 -4.79 4.58 -11.55
CA GLY A 253 -5.63 5.66 -11.01
C GLY A 253 -4.90 6.98 -10.69
N ASN A 254 -5.18 7.53 -9.50
CA ASN A 254 -4.68 8.84 -9.06
C ASN A 254 -3.31 8.79 -8.35
N TYR A 255 -2.64 7.61 -8.30
CA TYR A 255 -1.33 7.48 -7.65
C TYR A 255 -0.25 8.30 -8.38
N ASN A 256 -0.42 8.52 -9.68
CA ASN A 256 0.45 9.36 -10.49
C ASN A 256 0.63 10.77 -9.92
N LEU A 257 -0.41 11.36 -9.32
CA LEU A 257 -0.35 12.70 -8.75
C LEU A 257 0.62 12.78 -7.56
N PHE A 258 0.64 11.74 -6.72
CA PHE A 258 1.53 11.66 -5.56
C PHE A 258 2.99 11.38 -5.95
N ILE A 259 3.23 10.80 -7.13
CA ILE A 259 4.56 10.67 -7.73
C ILE A 259 5.00 11.99 -8.37
N LEU A 260 4.10 12.67 -9.09
CA LEU A 260 4.41 13.89 -9.84
C LEU A 260 4.63 15.10 -8.93
N GLU A 261 3.95 15.20 -7.77
CA GLU A 261 4.13 16.31 -6.83
C GLU A 261 5.62 16.51 -6.38
N PRO A 262 6.33 15.49 -5.85
CA PRO A 262 7.74 15.66 -5.49
C PRO A 262 8.65 15.91 -6.72
N ILE A 263 8.29 15.39 -7.89
CA ILE A 263 9.04 15.64 -9.14
C ILE A 263 8.91 17.11 -9.56
N TYR A 264 7.69 17.64 -9.53
CA TYR A 264 7.39 19.05 -9.81
C TYR A 264 8.14 19.98 -8.86
N LYS A 265 8.05 19.72 -7.55
CA LYS A 265 8.75 20.51 -6.53
C LYS A 265 10.27 20.50 -6.75
N TYR A 266 10.84 19.35 -7.08
CA TYR A 266 12.25 19.24 -7.42
C TYR A 266 12.61 20.04 -8.68
N ALA A 267 11.89 19.81 -9.79
CA ALA A 267 12.17 20.45 -11.07
C ALA A 267 12.13 21.98 -10.97
N LYS A 268 11.16 22.53 -10.23
CA LYS A 268 11.09 23.95 -9.90
C LYS A 268 12.29 24.42 -9.09
N SER A 269 12.59 23.74 -7.98
CA SER A 269 13.66 24.14 -7.07
C SER A 269 15.04 24.15 -7.74
N GLN A 270 15.25 23.28 -8.74
CA GLN A 270 16.52 23.12 -9.43
C GLN A 270 16.57 23.81 -10.80
N ASN A 271 15.46 24.42 -11.24
CA ASN A 271 15.31 24.95 -12.60
C ASN A 271 15.75 23.93 -13.67
N CYS A 272 15.21 22.71 -13.58
CA CYS A 272 15.55 21.63 -14.50
C CYS A 272 15.20 21.99 -15.95
N LYS A 273 15.95 21.43 -16.91
CA LYS A 273 15.74 21.70 -18.35
C LYS A 273 14.36 21.27 -18.82
N ASP A 274 13.84 20.18 -18.27
CA ASP A 274 12.57 19.56 -18.67
C ASP A 274 11.40 20.01 -17.79
N LEU A 275 11.53 21.20 -17.15
CA LEU A 275 10.50 21.75 -16.27
C LEU A 275 9.16 21.96 -17.01
N ASP A 276 9.20 22.27 -18.30
CA ASP A 276 8.03 22.38 -19.18
C ASP A 276 7.21 21.08 -19.20
N LEU A 277 7.88 19.94 -19.44
CA LEU A 277 7.27 18.62 -19.46
C LEU A 277 6.72 18.24 -18.07
N VAL A 278 7.48 18.53 -17.01
CA VAL A 278 7.04 18.25 -15.63
C VAL A 278 5.78 19.05 -15.28
N ILE A 279 5.73 20.34 -15.63
CA ILE A 279 4.53 21.18 -15.45
C ILE A 279 3.36 20.57 -16.24
N TYR A 280 3.57 20.21 -17.50
CA TYR A 280 2.53 19.64 -18.34
C TYR A 280 1.88 18.42 -17.68
N TYR A 281 2.68 17.40 -17.33
CA TYR A 281 2.13 16.17 -16.75
C TYR A 281 1.54 16.37 -15.34
N TYR A 282 2.16 17.19 -14.50
CA TYR A 282 1.66 17.44 -13.15
C TYR A 282 0.30 18.15 -13.18
N VAL A 283 0.15 19.19 -14.02
CA VAL A 283 -1.11 19.92 -14.16
C VAL A 283 -2.18 19.04 -14.83
N THR A 284 -1.82 18.23 -15.82
CA THR A 284 -2.77 17.25 -16.39
C THR A 284 -3.25 16.26 -15.33
N ALA A 285 -2.36 15.71 -14.51
CA ALA A 285 -2.74 14.79 -13.43
C ALA A 285 -3.64 15.47 -12.39
N LEU A 286 -3.35 16.72 -12.01
CA LEU A 286 -4.20 17.51 -11.11
C LEU A 286 -5.61 17.73 -11.66
N LEU A 287 -5.73 18.03 -12.96
CA LEU A 287 -7.03 18.28 -13.60
C LEU A 287 -7.81 16.99 -13.88
N ALA A 288 -7.10 15.87 -14.06
CA ALA A 288 -7.68 14.54 -14.23
C ALA A 288 -8.07 13.89 -12.90
N ALA A 289 -7.53 14.37 -11.77
CA ALA A 289 -7.93 13.90 -10.46
C ALA A 289 -9.45 14.08 -10.29
N ASP A 290 -10.12 13.00 -9.89
CA ASP A 290 -11.57 12.95 -9.77
C ASP A 290 -12.10 14.13 -8.94
N LYS A 291 -13.08 14.86 -9.49
CA LYS A 291 -13.68 16.04 -8.84
C LYS A 291 -14.35 15.68 -7.52
N ASP A 292 -14.70 14.41 -7.31
CA ASP A 292 -15.25 13.90 -6.07
C ASP A 292 -14.17 13.62 -5.00
N LEU A 293 -12.89 13.68 -5.36
CA LEU A 293 -11.78 13.66 -4.40
C LEU A 293 -11.61 15.05 -3.77
N ALA A 294 -12.45 15.34 -2.77
CA ALA A 294 -12.24 16.49 -1.90
C ALA A 294 -10.99 16.28 -1.02
N PHE A 295 -9.81 16.57 -1.57
CA PHE A 295 -8.54 16.50 -0.85
C PHE A 295 -8.60 17.42 0.38
N SER A 296 -8.29 16.89 1.56
CA SER A 296 -8.26 17.70 2.80
C SER A 296 -7.02 18.59 2.85
N GLU A 297 -5.98 18.24 2.10
CA GLU A 297 -4.76 19.02 1.92
C GLU A 297 -4.59 19.34 0.43
N PRO A 298 -4.53 20.63 0.04
CA PRO A 298 -4.44 21.01 -1.36
C PRO A 298 -3.07 20.64 -1.94
N PHE A 299 -3.06 20.35 -3.24
CA PHE A 299 -1.84 20.27 -4.01
C PHE A 299 -1.36 21.67 -4.37
N GLU A 300 -0.05 21.87 -4.33
CA GLU A 300 0.58 23.15 -4.68
C GLU A 300 0.63 23.31 -6.20
N LEU A 301 0.11 24.44 -6.70
CA LEU A 301 0.21 24.83 -8.10
C LEU A 301 0.33 26.36 -8.20
N HIS A 302 1.41 26.83 -8.82
CA HIS A 302 1.58 28.25 -9.10
C HIS A 302 0.68 28.69 -10.28
N LYS A 303 0.16 29.92 -10.20
CA LYS A 303 -0.74 30.46 -11.23
C LYS A 303 -0.06 30.53 -12.59
N GLU A 304 1.21 30.92 -12.60
CA GLU A 304 2.03 31.06 -13.80
C GLU A 304 2.22 29.71 -14.50
N ASP A 305 2.38 28.61 -13.74
CA ASP A 305 2.55 27.28 -14.30
C ASP A 305 1.23 26.75 -14.89
N TYR A 306 0.09 27.10 -14.31
CA TYR A 306 -1.23 26.83 -14.90
C TYR A 306 -1.44 27.63 -16.20
N GLU A 307 -1.09 28.91 -16.21
CA GLU A 307 -1.16 29.74 -17.43
C GLU A 307 -0.24 29.18 -18.52
N GLN A 308 0.96 28.74 -18.15
CA GLN A 308 1.90 28.09 -19.06
C GLN A 308 1.35 26.76 -19.59
N TYR A 309 0.73 25.94 -18.74
CA TYR A 309 0.04 24.72 -19.16
C TYR A 309 -1.03 24.98 -20.23
N LEU A 310 -1.82 26.05 -20.10
CA LEU A 310 -2.82 26.41 -21.11
C LEU A 310 -2.19 26.71 -22.47
N THR A 311 -0.96 27.23 -22.51
CA THR A 311 -0.21 27.42 -23.76
C THR A 311 0.27 26.10 -24.34
N TYR A 312 0.71 25.15 -23.51
CA TYR A 312 1.15 23.82 -23.95
C TYR A 312 0.03 22.99 -24.57
N LEU A 313 -1.22 23.19 -24.14
CA LEU A 313 -2.39 22.54 -24.75
C LEU A 313 -2.64 22.96 -26.22
N GLN A 314 -2.00 24.03 -26.69
CA GLN A 314 -2.11 24.51 -28.07
C GLN A 314 -0.94 24.03 -28.96
N ASP A 315 0.02 23.30 -28.40
CA ASP A 315 1.22 22.83 -29.10
C ASP A 315 1.13 21.31 -29.31
N ASP A 316 1.07 20.90 -30.59
CA ASP A 316 0.95 19.50 -31.02
C ASP A 316 2.05 18.60 -30.42
N LYS A 317 3.24 19.16 -30.12
CA LYS A 317 4.32 18.44 -29.42
C LYS A 317 3.82 17.73 -28.16
N TYR A 318 3.05 18.44 -27.33
CA TYR A 318 2.56 17.91 -26.04
C TYR A 318 1.39 16.96 -26.19
N LEU A 319 0.61 17.09 -27.26
CA LEU A 319 -0.55 16.24 -27.52
C LEU A 319 -0.17 14.90 -28.17
N GLU A 320 0.94 14.88 -28.92
CA GLU A 320 1.40 13.70 -29.67
C GLU A 320 2.52 12.91 -28.95
N MET A 321 3.11 13.46 -27.89
CA MET A 321 4.18 12.77 -27.15
C MET A 321 3.70 11.51 -26.44
N GLU A 322 4.55 10.49 -26.40
CA GLU A 322 4.34 9.34 -25.54
C GLU A 322 4.28 9.79 -24.06
N MET A 323 3.45 9.13 -23.25
CA MET A 323 3.34 9.41 -21.82
C MET A 323 4.71 9.35 -21.12
N TYR A 324 5.09 10.45 -20.48
CA TYR A 324 6.40 10.70 -19.85
C TYR A 324 7.60 10.64 -20.81
N GLY A 325 7.35 10.73 -22.12
CA GLY A 325 8.38 10.89 -23.13
C GLY A 325 9.21 12.14 -22.86
N GLY A 326 10.54 11.99 -22.85
CA GLY A 326 11.47 13.06 -22.51
C GLY A 326 11.76 13.20 -21.01
N LEU A 327 10.97 12.60 -20.12
CA LEU A 327 11.25 12.55 -18.67
C LEU A 327 11.88 11.22 -18.22
N ILE A 328 11.64 10.14 -18.96
CA ILE A 328 12.26 8.82 -18.70
C ILE A 328 13.66 8.78 -19.32
N ASN A 329 14.69 8.66 -18.48
CA ASN A 329 16.05 8.41 -18.93
C ASN A 329 16.32 6.90 -19.09
N ASN A 330 16.47 6.44 -20.33
CA ASN A 330 16.71 5.02 -20.62
C ASN A 330 18.00 4.45 -20.00
N ASP A 331 18.99 5.27 -19.66
CA ASP A 331 20.22 4.82 -18.99
C ASP A 331 19.98 4.36 -17.54
N TYR A 332 18.80 4.64 -17.00
CA TYR A 332 18.41 4.39 -15.60
C TYR A 332 17.34 3.30 -15.44
N LEU A 333 16.89 2.70 -16.54
CA LEU A 333 16.06 1.50 -16.56
C LEU A 333 16.95 0.27 -16.37
#